data_AF-A0A955W3F8-F1
#
_entry.id   AF-A0A955W3F8-F1
#
_cell.length_a   1.000
_cell.length_b   1.000
_cell.length_c   1.000
_cell.angle_alpha   90.00
_cell.angle_beta   90.00
_cell.angle_gamma   90.00
#
_symmetry.space_group_name_H-M   'P 1'
#
loop_
_entity.id
_entity.type
_entity.pdbx_description
1 polymer ?
#
loop_
_entity_poly.entity_id
_entity_poly.type
_entity_poly.pdbx_seq_one_letter_code
_entity_poly.pdbx_strand_id
1 'polypeptide(L)'
;MPIIEQLGYLGLGVSDLEAWERFATHVLGLGVSRRADDGAFALRMDGHAHRFLVYPDPLDDLRFVGWQVADAAALDEASARLERAGTKVTRGTAEERADRAVRDLVKFTDPGGIPVELFHGPAMAKEPFRSDVVGSHFVADTMGLGHLVLSTRDRDACRDFYMEVFGFKLSDYIICDIGGYHVDVCFMHVNKRHHSLALGGPMPKRIHHFMLQVGAMDDVGLAYDRARDDGVVIENELGRHPNDRMFSFYAQTPSGFQFEFGWGGREIDDATWEPTTYHQISEWGHRRPPRRRPKT
;
A
#
# COMPACT_ATOMS: atom_id res chain seq x y z
N MET A 1 19.24 -10.15 -6.88
CA MET A 1 18.49 -9.42 -5.82
C MET A 1 17.48 -8.52 -6.51
N PRO A 2 16.28 -8.32 -5.93
CA PRO A 2 15.31 -7.36 -6.45
C PRO A 2 15.98 -5.99 -6.60
N ILE A 3 15.67 -5.27 -7.68
CA ILE A 3 16.18 -3.91 -7.88
C ILE A 3 15.40 -2.89 -7.04
N ILE A 4 14.19 -3.27 -6.64
CA ILE A 4 13.32 -2.52 -5.74
C ILE A 4 13.62 -2.92 -4.31
N GLU A 5 13.75 -1.95 -3.42
CA GLU A 5 14.02 -2.18 -1.99
C GLU A 5 12.74 -2.19 -1.16
N GLN A 6 11.79 -1.29 -1.47
CA GLN A 6 10.59 -1.11 -0.68
C GLN A 6 9.50 -0.31 -1.40
N LEU A 7 8.26 -0.48 -0.93
CA LEU A 7 7.16 0.45 -1.21
C LEU A 7 7.46 1.80 -0.54
N GLY A 8 7.72 2.80 -1.37
CA GLY A 8 8.19 4.11 -0.94
C GLY A 8 7.07 5.05 -0.53
N TYR A 9 6.16 5.34 -1.47
CA TYR A 9 5.01 6.20 -1.23
C TYR A 9 3.81 5.84 -2.12
N LEU A 10 2.63 6.35 -1.74
CA LEU A 10 1.42 6.32 -2.57
C LEU A 10 0.94 7.75 -2.87
N GLY A 11 0.57 7.99 -4.13
CA GLY A 11 -0.13 9.20 -4.55
C GLY A 11 -1.63 8.96 -4.64
N LEU A 12 -2.42 9.73 -3.90
CA LEU A 12 -3.87 9.59 -3.82
C LEU A 12 -4.56 10.84 -4.38
N GLY A 13 -5.52 10.62 -5.27
CA GLY A 13 -6.41 11.67 -5.74
C GLY A 13 -7.66 11.67 -4.86
N VAL A 14 -8.02 12.83 -4.33
CA VAL A 14 -9.03 12.97 -3.27
C VAL A 14 -9.95 14.13 -3.56
N SER A 15 -11.27 13.89 -3.51
CA SER A 15 -12.28 14.94 -3.68
C SER A 15 -12.58 15.72 -2.40
N ASP A 16 -12.46 15.07 -1.24
CA ASP A 16 -12.67 15.67 0.09
C ASP A 16 -11.39 15.59 0.94
N LEU A 17 -10.58 16.64 0.86
CA LEU A 17 -9.29 16.73 1.56
C LEU A 17 -9.43 16.81 3.08
N GLU A 18 -10.47 17.49 3.57
CA GLU A 18 -10.71 17.65 5.00
C GLU A 18 -11.08 16.31 5.65
N ALA A 19 -11.98 15.56 5.01
CA ALA A 19 -12.33 14.21 5.47
C ALA A 19 -11.11 13.28 5.48
N TRP A 20 -10.26 13.36 4.46
CA TRP A 20 -9.03 12.56 4.38
C TRP A 20 -8.01 12.90 5.45
N GLU A 21 -7.80 14.18 5.73
CA GLU A 21 -6.86 14.59 6.75
C GLU A 21 -7.32 14.13 8.14
N ARG A 22 -8.60 14.35 8.46
CA ARG A 22 -9.21 13.91 9.72
C ARG A 22 -9.10 12.39 9.87
N PHE A 23 -9.44 11.65 8.81
CA PHE A 23 -9.30 10.20 8.77
C PHE A 23 -7.85 9.75 8.99
N ALA A 24 -6.90 10.33 8.24
CA ALA A 24 -5.49 9.94 8.31
C ALA A 24 -4.86 10.23 9.67
N THR A 25 -5.20 11.36 10.29
CA THR A 25 -4.62 11.78 11.57
C THR A 25 -5.32 11.10 12.75
N HIS A 26 -6.65 11.06 12.77
CA HIS A 26 -7.40 10.56 13.94
C HIS A 26 -7.60 9.04 13.91
N VAL A 27 -7.84 8.44 12.74
CA VAL A 27 -8.08 6.98 12.65
C VAL A 27 -6.76 6.25 12.49
N LEU A 28 -6.00 6.60 11.45
CA LEU A 28 -4.76 5.90 11.11
C LEU A 28 -3.58 6.29 12.00
N GLY A 29 -3.56 7.52 12.53
CA GLY A 29 -2.46 8.03 13.33
C GLY A 29 -1.24 8.49 12.54
N LEU A 30 -1.45 8.88 11.27
CA LEU A 30 -0.44 9.49 10.42
C LEU A 30 -0.31 10.99 10.74
N GLY A 31 0.88 11.57 10.53
CA GLY A 31 1.09 13.00 10.75
C GLY A 31 1.15 13.79 9.45
N VAL A 32 0.52 14.96 9.39
CA VAL A 32 0.68 15.88 8.25
C VAL A 32 2.08 16.50 8.30
N SER A 33 2.88 16.27 7.26
CA SER A 33 4.28 16.76 7.19
C SER A 33 4.49 17.96 6.27
N ARG A 34 3.58 18.16 5.31
CA ARG A 34 3.62 19.29 4.37
C ARG A 34 2.21 19.63 3.90
N ARG A 35 1.98 20.92 3.64
CA ARG A 35 0.81 21.43 2.92
C ARG A 35 1.25 22.28 1.74
N ALA A 36 0.50 22.23 0.65
CA ALA A 36 0.63 23.08 -0.51
C ALA A 36 -0.53 24.10 -0.57
N ASP A 37 -0.37 25.12 -1.40
CA ASP A 37 -1.32 26.23 -1.52
C ASP A 37 -2.69 25.80 -2.11
N ASP A 38 -2.71 24.71 -2.89
CA ASP A 38 -3.94 24.14 -3.48
C ASP A 38 -4.68 23.19 -2.52
N GLY A 39 -4.21 23.07 -1.28
CA GLY A 39 -4.76 22.16 -0.27
C GLY A 39 -4.16 20.76 -0.29
N ALA A 40 -3.34 20.40 -1.29
CA ALA A 40 -2.63 19.13 -1.26
C ALA A 40 -1.75 19.01 -0.02
N PHE A 41 -1.60 17.80 0.51
CA PHE A 41 -0.80 17.57 1.71
C PHE A 41 -0.06 16.23 1.66
N ALA A 42 0.97 16.11 2.48
CA ALA A 42 1.75 14.89 2.61
C ALA A 42 1.60 14.32 4.02
N LEU A 43 1.52 12.99 4.11
CA LEU A 43 1.40 12.28 5.38
C LEU A 43 2.66 11.46 5.66
N ARG A 44 3.06 11.45 6.92
CA ARG A 44 4.24 10.79 7.44
C ARG A 44 3.87 9.76 8.49
N MET A 45 4.67 8.69 8.58
CA MET A 45 4.50 7.60 9.54
C MET A 45 5.81 7.08 10.15
N ASP A 46 6.97 7.50 9.64
CA ASP A 46 8.28 6.94 10.00
C ASP A 46 9.41 7.94 9.77
N GLY A 47 10.66 7.50 9.60
CA GLY A 47 11.82 8.38 9.39
C GLY A 47 11.79 9.22 8.10
N HIS A 48 10.94 8.86 7.13
CA HIS A 48 10.86 9.56 5.85
C HIS A 48 10.09 10.87 5.98
N ALA A 49 10.32 11.82 5.05
CA ALA A 49 9.57 13.08 5.03
C ALA A 49 8.06 12.86 4.84
N HIS A 50 7.68 11.84 4.07
CA HIS A 50 6.31 11.38 3.89
C HIS A 50 6.29 9.98 3.27
N ARG A 51 5.13 9.32 3.38
CA ARG A 51 4.79 8.04 2.75
C ARG A 51 3.50 8.14 1.91
N PHE A 52 2.69 9.18 2.10
CA PHE A 52 1.53 9.46 1.25
C PHE A 52 1.56 10.90 0.75
N LEU A 53 1.11 11.07 -0.49
CA LEU A 53 0.88 12.36 -1.13
C LEU A 53 -0.60 12.43 -1.52
N VAL A 54 -1.32 13.40 -0.95
CA VAL A 54 -2.76 13.55 -1.12
C VAL A 54 -3.02 14.81 -1.93
N TYR A 55 -3.74 14.66 -3.05
CA TYR A 55 -3.98 15.74 -4.01
C TYR A 55 -5.47 16.00 -4.20
N PRO A 56 -5.89 17.27 -4.37
CA PRO A 56 -7.24 17.60 -4.79
C PRO A 56 -7.50 17.04 -6.20
N ASP A 57 -8.32 16.01 -6.30
CA ASP A 57 -8.58 15.29 -7.56
C ASP A 57 -9.90 14.52 -7.45
N PRO A 58 -10.88 14.69 -8.38
CA PRO A 58 -12.15 13.98 -8.35
C PRO A 58 -12.01 12.46 -8.63
N LEU A 59 -10.81 11.96 -8.90
CA LEU A 59 -10.53 10.54 -9.13
C LEU A 59 -10.93 9.66 -7.93
N ASP A 60 -10.73 10.12 -6.69
CA ASP A 60 -10.93 9.32 -5.46
C ASP A 60 -10.27 7.94 -5.52
N ASP A 61 -9.03 7.87 -6.02
CA ASP A 61 -8.33 6.62 -6.27
C ASP A 61 -6.81 6.84 -6.29
N LEU A 62 -6.09 5.75 -6.49
CA LEU A 62 -4.64 5.74 -6.67
C LEU A 62 -4.24 6.52 -7.93
N ARG A 63 -3.50 7.62 -7.74
CA ARG A 63 -2.86 8.37 -8.83
C ARG A 63 -1.58 7.68 -9.29
N PHE A 64 -0.75 7.21 -8.35
CA PHE A 64 0.49 6.49 -8.66
C PHE A 64 1.06 5.72 -7.45
N VAL A 65 1.94 4.76 -7.73
CA VAL A 65 2.72 4.00 -6.73
C VAL A 65 4.20 4.34 -6.88
N GLY A 66 4.87 4.71 -5.79
CA GLY A 66 6.31 4.95 -5.76
C GLY A 66 7.09 3.77 -5.18
N TRP A 67 7.97 3.17 -5.98
CA TRP A 67 8.90 2.13 -5.56
C TRP A 67 10.32 2.68 -5.42
N GLN A 68 10.95 2.42 -4.28
CA GLN A 68 12.31 2.89 -4.04
C GLN A 68 13.34 1.91 -4.63
N VAL A 69 14.34 2.46 -5.31
CA VAL A 69 15.60 1.79 -5.67
C VAL A 69 16.76 2.38 -4.86
N ALA A 70 17.85 1.65 -4.75
CA ALA A 70 19.00 1.99 -3.92
C ALA A 70 19.60 3.37 -4.26
N ASP A 71 19.87 3.62 -5.54
CA ASP A 71 20.60 4.79 -6.01
C ASP A 71 20.32 5.12 -7.48
N ALA A 72 21.06 6.10 -8.03
CA ALA A 72 20.94 6.53 -9.42
C ALA A 72 21.29 5.42 -10.42
N ALA A 73 22.28 4.58 -10.12
CA ALA A 73 22.67 3.48 -11.01
C ALA A 73 21.58 2.40 -11.05
N ALA A 74 20.97 2.08 -9.91
CA ALA A 74 19.81 1.20 -9.85
C ALA A 74 18.59 1.79 -10.59
N LEU A 75 18.38 3.11 -10.53
CA LEU A 75 17.30 3.77 -11.29
C LEU A 75 17.53 3.67 -12.81
N ASP A 76 18.77 3.88 -13.25
CA ASP A 76 19.16 3.75 -14.66
C ASP A 76 19.03 2.30 -15.14
N GLU A 77 19.47 1.34 -14.33
CA GLU A 77 19.33 -0.08 -14.64
C GLU A 77 17.85 -0.49 -14.72
N ALA A 78 17.01 -0.08 -13.77
CA ALA A 78 15.58 -0.37 -13.78
C ALA A 78 14.90 0.23 -15.01
N SER A 79 15.28 1.46 -15.39
CA SER A 79 14.80 2.12 -16.61
C SER A 79 15.18 1.32 -17.87
N ALA A 80 16.43 0.85 -17.96
CA ALA A 80 16.88 0.03 -19.08
C ALA A 80 16.20 -1.35 -19.14
N ARG A 81 15.84 -1.94 -18.00
CA ARG A 81 15.02 -3.18 -17.95
C ARG A 81 13.60 -2.93 -18.48
N LEU A 82 12.97 -1.83 -18.07
CA LEU A 82 11.65 -1.42 -18.56
C LEU A 82 11.63 -1.21 -20.07
N GLU A 83 12.61 -0.46 -20.61
CA GLU A 83 12.70 -0.20 -22.05
C GLU A 83 12.92 -1.49 -22.86
N ARG A 84 13.76 -2.41 -22.36
CA ARG A 84 13.94 -3.74 -22.99
C ARG A 84 12.67 -4.59 -22.97
N ALA A 85 11.83 -4.43 -21.94
CA ALA A 85 10.51 -5.04 -21.87
C ALA A 85 9.44 -4.31 -22.70
N GLY A 86 9.83 -3.29 -23.49
CA GLY A 86 8.92 -2.52 -24.35
C GLY A 86 8.07 -1.48 -23.61
N THR A 87 8.39 -1.20 -22.34
CA THR A 87 7.67 -0.20 -21.54
C THR A 87 8.29 1.18 -21.75
N LYS A 88 7.47 2.17 -22.11
CA LYS A 88 7.91 3.56 -22.24
C LYS A 88 8.20 4.16 -20.86
N VAL A 89 9.41 4.66 -20.67
CA VAL A 89 9.86 5.33 -19.44
C VAL A 89 9.98 6.83 -19.68
N THR A 90 9.54 7.65 -18.72
CA THR A 90 9.67 9.11 -18.76
C THR A 90 10.36 9.60 -17.49
N ARG A 91 11.44 10.38 -17.62
CA ARG A 91 12.09 11.02 -16.46
C ARG A 91 11.14 12.02 -15.80
N GLY A 92 11.19 12.10 -14.48
CA GLY A 92 10.44 13.09 -13.70
C GLY A 92 10.93 14.51 -13.96
N THR A 93 10.00 15.47 -13.92
CA THR A 93 10.36 16.89 -14.00
C THR A 93 11.00 17.38 -12.69
N ALA A 94 11.53 18.60 -12.69
CA ALA A 94 12.04 19.21 -11.47
C ALA A 94 10.93 19.43 -10.44
N GLU A 95 9.72 19.81 -10.89
CA GLU A 95 8.56 19.97 -10.02
C GLU A 95 8.14 18.63 -9.40
N GLU A 96 8.10 17.55 -10.19
CA GLU A 96 7.73 16.22 -9.69
C GLU A 96 8.74 15.70 -8.66
N ARG A 97 10.05 15.87 -8.90
CA ARG A 97 11.07 15.50 -7.92
C ARG A 97 10.93 16.27 -6.60
N ALA A 98 10.68 17.58 -6.69
CA ALA A 98 10.49 18.43 -5.52
C ALA A 98 9.22 18.05 -4.75
N ASP A 99 8.14 17.76 -5.47
CA ASP A 99 6.87 17.35 -4.88
C ASP A 99 6.99 15.99 -4.17
N ARG A 100 7.64 15.00 -4.78
CA ARG A 100 7.92 13.70 -4.13
C ARG A 100 9.01 13.78 -3.07
N ALA A 101 9.71 14.91 -2.97
CA ALA A 101 10.90 15.09 -2.13
C ALA A 101 11.95 13.99 -2.34
N VAL A 102 12.29 13.70 -3.60
CA VAL A 102 13.28 12.68 -4.01
C VAL A 102 14.40 13.28 -4.84
N ARG A 103 15.53 12.56 -4.96
CA ARG A 103 16.67 13.01 -5.79
C ARG A 103 16.40 12.90 -7.27
N ASP A 104 15.90 11.75 -7.71
CA ASP A 104 15.40 11.55 -9.07
C ASP A 104 14.30 10.51 -9.11
N LEU A 105 13.48 10.56 -10.16
CA LEU A 105 12.45 9.57 -10.42
C LEU A 105 12.24 9.35 -11.92
N VAL A 106 11.72 8.17 -12.27
CA VAL A 106 11.13 7.87 -13.57
C VAL A 106 9.70 7.40 -13.40
N LYS A 107 8.89 7.60 -14.44
CA LYS A 107 7.47 7.25 -14.49
C LYS A 107 7.20 6.32 -15.66
N PHE A 108 6.28 5.39 -15.45
CA PHE A 108 5.75 4.50 -16.49
C PHE A 108 4.34 4.04 -16.09
N THR A 109 3.69 3.27 -16.96
CA THR A 109 2.43 2.60 -16.65
C THR A 109 2.67 1.10 -16.71
N ASP A 110 2.26 0.37 -15.68
CA ASP A 110 2.38 -1.09 -15.66
C ASP A 110 1.35 -1.77 -16.60
N PRO A 111 1.45 -3.08 -16.84
CA PRO A 111 0.49 -3.79 -17.70
C PRO A 111 -0.97 -3.75 -17.21
N GLY A 112 -1.18 -3.50 -15.91
CA GLY A 112 -2.50 -3.33 -15.31
C GLY A 112 -3.11 -1.95 -15.53
N GLY A 113 -2.35 -1.00 -16.11
CA GLY A 113 -2.77 0.37 -16.31
C GLY A 113 -2.52 1.28 -15.10
N ILE A 114 -1.72 0.83 -14.14
CA ILE A 114 -1.38 1.57 -12.93
C ILE A 114 -0.20 2.50 -13.23
N PRO A 115 -0.31 3.81 -12.95
CA PRO A 115 0.85 4.69 -13.02
C PRO A 115 1.84 4.35 -11.90
N VAL A 116 3.09 4.15 -12.26
CA VAL A 116 4.16 3.75 -11.34
C VAL A 116 5.35 4.69 -11.47
N GLU A 117 5.94 5.03 -10.34
CA GLU A 117 7.16 5.82 -10.22
C GLU A 117 8.26 4.95 -9.60
N LEU A 118 9.46 4.95 -10.19
CA LEU A 118 10.68 4.46 -9.52
C LEU A 118 11.49 5.67 -9.09
N PHE A 119 12.05 5.65 -7.89
CA PHE A 119 12.81 6.78 -7.38
C PHE A 119 13.97 6.36 -6.48
N HIS A 120 14.92 7.26 -6.28
CA HIS A 120 15.98 7.09 -5.28
C HIS A 120 16.21 8.39 -4.49
N GLY A 121 16.89 8.24 -3.34
CA GLY A 121 17.24 9.35 -2.46
C GLY A 121 16.04 10.12 -1.93
N PRO A 122 15.10 9.46 -1.21
CA PRO A 122 14.02 10.18 -0.53
C PRO A 122 14.57 11.14 0.53
N ALA A 123 13.87 12.25 0.73
CA ALA A 123 14.14 13.15 1.84
C ALA A 123 13.76 12.46 3.15
N MET A 124 14.69 12.50 4.10
CA MET A 124 14.45 12.07 5.48
C MET A 124 14.00 13.25 6.31
N ALA A 125 13.12 13.00 7.27
CA ALA A 125 12.73 14.01 8.23
C ALA A 125 13.85 14.25 9.26
N LYS A 126 13.91 15.47 9.80
CA LYS A 126 14.92 15.86 10.79
C LYS A 126 14.64 15.26 12.17
N GLU A 127 13.36 15.22 12.54
CA GLU A 127 12.92 14.75 13.86
C GLU A 127 12.29 13.35 13.74
N PRO A 128 12.44 12.48 14.75
CA PRO A 128 11.73 11.20 14.80
C PRO A 128 10.22 11.38 14.69
N PHE A 129 9.54 10.45 14.02
CA PHE A 129 8.09 10.46 13.96
C PHE A 129 7.50 9.90 15.26
N ARG A 130 6.43 10.52 15.75
CA ARG A 130 5.58 10.01 16.82
C ARG A 130 4.13 10.23 16.42
N SER A 131 3.33 9.18 16.53
CA SER A 131 1.89 9.28 16.36
C SER A 131 1.23 9.74 17.66
N ASP A 132 0.14 10.50 17.56
CA ASP A 132 -0.65 10.89 18.71
C ASP A 132 -1.57 9.76 19.21
N VAL A 133 -1.87 8.77 18.35
CA VAL A 133 -2.88 7.72 18.63
C VAL A 133 -2.39 6.28 18.44
N VAL A 134 -1.20 6.09 17.85
CA VAL A 134 -0.50 4.78 17.82
C VAL A 134 0.55 4.78 18.93
N GLY A 135 0.34 3.93 19.94
CA GLY A 135 1.18 3.89 21.13
C GLY A 135 2.53 3.22 20.91
N SER A 136 2.63 2.28 19.97
CA SER A 136 3.91 1.67 19.57
C SER A 136 4.63 2.50 18.50
N HIS A 137 4.69 1.99 17.28
CA HIS A 137 5.27 2.59 16.08
C HIS A 137 4.69 1.89 14.86
N PHE A 138 4.87 2.49 13.68
CA PHE A 138 4.62 1.78 12.43
C PHE A 138 5.85 0.96 12.03
N VAL A 139 5.61 -0.29 11.62
CA VAL A 139 6.65 -1.16 11.05
C VAL A 139 6.81 -0.77 9.59
N ALA A 140 7.55 0.31 9.31
CA ALA A 140 7.68 0.86 7.96
C ALA A 140 9.12 1.10 7.49
N ASP A 141 9.99 1.78 8.25
CA ASP A 141 11.30 2.28 7.78
C ASP A 141 12.03 1.40 6.76
N THR A 142 12.59 0.26 7.17
CA THR A 142 13.29 -0.69 6.27
C THR A 142 12.35 -1.71 5.61
N MET A 143 11.07 -1.68 5.97
CA MET A 143 10.04 -2.63 5.53
C MET A 143 9.08 -2.04 4.48
N GLY A 144 9.30 -0.78 4.06
CA GLY A 144 8.36 0.01 3.28
C GLY A 144 7.10 0.41 4.04
N LEU A 145 6.37 1.36 3.46
CA LEU A 145 5.07 1.90 3.92
C LEU A 145 4.11 0.82 4.47
N GLY A 146 4.14 -0.36 3.86
CA GLY A 146 3.27 -1.47 4.17
C GLY A 146 3.15 -2.33 2.92
N HIS A 147 1.92 -2.65 2.55
CA HIS A 147 1.62 -3.24 1.25
C HIS A 147 0.46 -2.51 0.57
N LEU A 148 0.28 -2.78 -0.72
CA LEU A 148 -0.95 -2.46 -1.42
C LEU A 148 -1.46 -3.64 -2.25
N VAL A 149 -2.77 -3.68 -2.45
CA VAL A 149 -3.44 -4.65 -3.31
C VAL A 149 -4.06 -3.93 -4.49
N LEU A 150 -3.62 -4.28 -5.69
CA LEU A 150 -4.03 -3.65 -6.94
C LEU A 150 -5.06 -4.47 -7.70
N SER A 151 -5.97 -3.75 -8.33
CA SER A 151 -6.91 -4.27 -9.32
C SER A 151 -6.18 -4.51 -10.63
N THR A 152 -6.29 -5.72 -11.17
CA THR A 152 -5.69 -6.06 -12.46
C THR A 152 -6.71 -6.71 -13.38
N ARG A 153 -6.57 -6.48 -14.69
CA ARG A 153 -7.34 -7.21 -15.72
C ARG A 153 -6.67 -8.51 -16.14
N ASP A 154 -5.34 -8.51 -16.12
CA ASP A 154 -4.51 -9.69 -16.38
C ASP A 154 -3.46 -9.78 -15.27
N ARG A 155 -3.79 -10.57 -14.25
CA ARG A 155 -2.95 -10.74 -13.06
C ARG A 155 -1.62 -11.41 -13.41
N ASP A 156 -1.62 -12.40 -14.30
CA ASP A 156 -0.41 -13.13 -14.65
C ASP A 156 0.57 -12.26 -15.44
N ALA A 157 0.08 -11.49 -16.42
CA ALA A 157 0.93 -10.53 -17.12
C ALA A 157 1.52 -9.47 -16.17
N CYS A 158 0.74 -9.00 -15.20
CA CYS A 158 1.23 -8.07 -14.18
C CYS A 158 2.27 -8.74 -13.26
N ARG A 159 2.00 -9.95 -12.77
CA ARG A 159 2.94 -10.73 -11.93
C ARG A 159 4.27 -10.90 -12.66
N ASP A 160 4.23 -11.41 -13.88
CA ASP A 160 5.42 -11.70 -14.67
C ASP A 160 6.21 -10.41 -14.94
N PHE A 161 5.53 -9.30 -15.22
CA PHE A 161 6.18 -7.99 -15.31
C PHE A 161 6.92 -7.59 -14.02
N TYR A 162 6.27 -7.63 -12.85
CA TYR A 162 6.92 -7.25 -11.59
C TYR A 162 8.06 -8.22 -11.22
N MET A 163 7.91 -9.52 -11.49
CA MET A 163 8.94 -10.51 -11.19
C MET A 163 10.13 -10.43 -12.15
N GLU A 164 9.90 -10.34 -13.46
CA GLU A 164 10.96 -10.39 -14.47
C GLU A 164 11.68 -9.05 -14.64
N VAL A 165 10.96 -7.92 -14.61
CA VAL A 165 11.56 -6.60 -14.81
C VAL A 165 12.23 -6.11 -13.51
N PHE A 166 11.56 -6.28 -12.38
CA PHE A 166 11.99 -5.71 -11.10
C PHE A 166 12.57 -6.72 -10.11
N GLY A 167 12.38 -8.02 -10.36
CA GLY A 167 12.88 -9.06 -9.47
C GLY A 167 12.04 -9.23 -8.21
N PHE A 168 10.78 -8.79 -8.21
CA PHE A 168 9.83 -9.17 -7.14
C PHE A 168 9.82 -10.70 -7.03
N LYS A 169 9.60 -11.19 -5.82
CA LYS A 169 9.51 -12.61 -5.55
C LYS A 169 8.11 -12.97 -5.12
N LEU A 170 7.64 -14.12 -5.59
CA LEU A 170 6.37 -14.68 -5.18
C LEU A 170 6.44 -15.05 -3.70
N SER A 171 5.44 -14.61 -2.95
CA SER A 171 5.23 -14.98 -1.56
C SER A 171 4.28 -16.14 -1.47
N ASP A 172 3.05 -15.99 -1.97
CA ASP A 172 1.98 -16.99 -1.90
C ASP A 172 0.87 -16.66 -2.90
N TYR A 173 -0.10 -17.58 -3.00
CA TYR A 173 -1.42 -17.31 -3.59
C TYR A 173 -2.53 -17.54 -2.56
N ILE A 174 -3.65 -16.82 -2.70
CA ILE A 174 -4.93 -17.20 -2.12
C ILE A 174 -5.92 -17.43 -3.25
N ILE A 175 -6.43 -18.67 -3.37
CA ILE A 175 -7.39 -19.08 -4.40
C ILE A 175 -8.57 -19.78 -3.72
N CYS A 176 -9.74 -19.13 -3.70
CA CYS A 176 -10.93 -19.64 -3.02
C CYS A 176 -12.22 -19.01 -3.57
N ASP A 177 -13.37 -19.62 -3.25
CA ASP A 177 -14.68 -19.06 -3.58
C ASP A 177 -15.35 -18.47 -2.33
N ILE A 178 -15.75 -17.20 -2.41
CA ILE A 178 -16.38 -16.47 -1.30
C ILE A 178 -17.67 -15.84 -1.77
N GLY A 179 -18.79 -16.27 -1.18
CA GLY A 179 -20.11 -15.70 -1.48
C GLY A 179 -20.49 -15.76 -2.96
N GLY A 180 -20.00 -16.77 -3.70
CA GLY A 180 -20.21 -16.93 -5.14
C GLY A 180 -19.22 -16.20 -6.03
N TYR A 181 -18.21 -15.53 -5.46
CA TYR A 181 -17.13 -14.88 -6.20
C TYR A 181 -15.86 -15.71 -6.12
N HIS A 182 -15.23 -15.94 -7.27
CA HIS A 182 -13.91 -16.54 -7.34
C HIS A 182 -12.84 -15.50 -6.97
N VAL A 183 -12.12 -15.77 -5.89
CA VAL A 183 -11.01 -14.96 -5.41
C VAL A 183 -9.72 -15.64 -5.82
N ASP A 184 -8.88 -14.92 -6.55
CA ASP A 184 -7.56 -15.37 -6.94
C ASP A 184 -6.58 -14.18 -6.81
N VAL A 185 -5.71 -14.25 -5.80
CA VAL A 185 -4.79 -13.17 -5.43
C VAL A 185 -3.36 -13.70 -5.39
N CYS A 186 -2.46 -13.01 -6.08
CA CYS A 186 -1.02 -13.26 -6.06
C CYS A 186 -0.31 -12.26 -5.15
N PHE A 187 0.49 -12.74 -4.20
CA PHE A 187 1.22 -11.92 -3.24
C PHE A 187 2.71 -11.94 -3.55
N MET A 188 3.36 -10.78 -3.59
CA MET A 188 4.77 -10.65 -3.92
C MET A 188 5.51 -9.70 -2.97
N HIS A 189 6.78 -10.00 -2.71
CA HIS A 189 7.66 -9.23 -1.83
C HIS A 189 8.91 -8.72 -2.53
N VAL A 190 9.49 -7.66 -1.96
CA VAL A 190 10.78 -7.06 -2.34
C VAL A 190 11.77 -6.99 -1.20
N ASN A 191 11.29 -7.23 0.04
CA ASN A 191 12.08 -7.26 1.26
C ASN A 191 11.46 -8.31 2.20
N LYS A 192 11.86 -8.30 3.48
CA LYS A 192 11.41 -9.28 4.47
C LYS A 192 9.91 -9.25 4.73
N ARG A 193 9.19 -8.18 4.39
CA ARG A 193 7.73 -8.15 4.53
C ARG A 193 7.12 -9.25 3.67
N HIS A 194 6.15 -9.99 4.22
CA HIS A 194 5.47 -11.06 3.50
C HIS A 194 5.06 -10.66 2.07
N HIS A 195 4.54 -9.46 1.89
CA HIS A 195 4.31 -8.91 0.57
C HIS A 195 4.33 -7.39 0.67
N SER A 196 4.82 -6.74 -0.37
CA SER A 196 4.66 -5.29 -0.56
C SER A 196 3.60 -4.99 -1.62
N LEU A 197 3.32 -5.95 -2.50
CA LEU A 197 2.33 -5.87 -3.56
C LEU A 197 1.52 -7.16 -3.60
N ALA A 198 0.20 -7.04 -3.70
CA ALA A 198 -0.64 -8.13 -4.17
C ALA A 198 -1.47 -7.71 -5.38
N LEU A 199 -1.77 -8.67 -6.24
CA LEU A 199 -2.54 -8.48 -7.46
C LEU A 199 -3.81 -9.31 -7.37
N GLY A 200 -4.96 -8.64 -7.38
CA GLY A 200 -6.27 -9.27 -7.43
C GLY A 200 -6.95 -9.11 -8.79
N GLY A 201 -8.10 -9.75 -8.94
CA GLY A 201 -8.96 -9.60 -10.11
C GLY A 201 -9.51 -8.18 -10.28
N PRO A 202 -10.24 -7.92 -11.38
CA PRO A 202 -10.69 -6.59 -11.74
C PRO A 202 -11.74 -6.06 -10.75
N MET A 203 -11.49 -4.83 -10.28
CA MET A 203 -12.34 -4.07 -9.36
C MET A 203 -12.61 -2.65 -9.92
N PRO A 204 -13.64 -1.93 -9.44
CA PRO A 204 -13.98 -0.60 -9.93
C PRO A 204 -12.87 0.44 -9.79
N LYS A 205 -12.07 0.34 -8.73
CA LYS A 205 -10.92 1.21 -8.44
C LYS A 205 -9.60 0.50 -8.75
N ARG A 206 -8.55 1.29 -8.95
CA ARG A 206 -7.16 0.82 -9.17
C ARG A 206 -6.61 0.12 -7.93
N ILE A 207 -6.89 0.67 -6.74
CA ILE A 207 -6.49 0.08 -5.47
C ILE A 207 -7.69 -0.60 -4.78
N HIS A 208 -7.45 -1.79 -4.23
CA HIS A 208 -8.37 -2.43 -3.29
C HIS A 208 -8.13 -1.89 -1.88
N HIS A 209 -6.91 -2.04 -1.37
CA HIS A 209 -6.45 -1.39 -0.15
C HIS A 209 -4.95 -1.13 -0.14
N PHE A 210 -4.55 -0.21 0.74
CA PHE A 210 -3.22 -0.21 1.34
C PHE A 210 -3.30 -0.76 2.77
N MET A 211 -2.19 -1.28 3.29
CA MET A 211 -2.10 -1.77 4.67
C MET A 211 -1.04 -1.00 5.46
N LEU A 212 -1.37 -0.66 6.70
CA LEU A 212 -0.42 -0.13 7.67
C LEU A 212 -0.18 -1.16 8.78
N GLN A 213 1.10 -1.47 9.03
CA GLN A 213 1.49 -2.39 10.08
C GLN A 213 1.98 -1.61 11.31
N VAL A 214 1.46 -1.95 12.49
CA VAL A 214 1.88 -1.40 13.78
C VAL A 214 2.71 -2.40 14.57
N GLY A 215 3.45 -1.91 15.57
CA GLY A 215 4.36 -2.70 16.40
C GLY A 215 3.69 -3.47 17.54
N ALA A 216 2.47 -3.11 17.92
CA ALA A 216 1.70 -3.77 18.98
C ALA A 216 0.28 -4.15 18.54
N MET A 217 -0.20 -5.30 19.01
CA MET A 217 -1.55 -5.79 18.71
C MET A 217 -2.64 -4.84 19.24
N ASP A 218 -2.43 -4.24 20.40
CA ASP A 218 -3.39 -3.31 21.02
C ASP A 218 -3.65 -2.07 20.14
N ASP A 219 -2.64 -1.62 19.38
CA ASP A 219 -2.82 -0.48 18.45
C ASP A 219 -3.82 -0.80 17.33
N VAL A 220 -3.96 -2.08 16.95
CA VAL A 220 -4.99 -2.53 15.99
C VAL A 220 -6.38 -2.41 16.61
N GLY A 221 -6.55 -2.86 17.85
CA GLY A 221 -7.82 -2.72 18.58
C GLY A 221 -8.21 -1.26 18.81
N LEU A 222 -7.24 -0.42 19.19
CA LEU A 222 -7.46 1.02 19.35
C LEU A 222 -7.81 1.70 18.02
N ALA A 223 -7.15 1.33 16.91
CA ALA A 223 -7.51 1.84 15.58
C ALA A 223 -8.91 1.39 15.15
N TYR A 224 -9.30 0.16 15.48
CA TYR A 224 -10.64 -0.38 15.23
C TYR A 224 -11.72 0.43 15.97
N ASP A 225 -11.51 0.73 17.25
CA ASP A 225 -12.44 1.55 18.03
C ASP A 225 -12.54 2.98 17.49
N ARG A 226 -11.40 3.61 17.17
CA ARG A 226 -11.39 4.94 16.54
C ARG A 226 -12.16 4.94 15.21
N ALA A 227 -11.96 3.95 14.35
CA ALA A 227 -12.69 3.85 13.09
C ALA A 227 -14.21 3.76 13.32
N ARG A 228 -14.65 3.00 14.33
CA ARG A 228 -16.07 2.85 14.66
C ARG A 228 -16.68 4.11 15.26
N ASP A 229 -15.97 4.74 16.18
CA ASP A 229 -16.40 6.00 16.81
C ASP A 229 -16.50 7.13 15.80
N ASP A 230 -15.64 7.08 14.77
CA ASP A 230 -15.60 8.04 13.67
C ASP A 230 -16.64 7.75 12.57
N GLY A 231 -17.41 6.67 12.70
CA GLY A 231 -18.43 6.28 11.74
C GLY A 231 -17.88 5.69 10.44
N VAL A 232 -16.60 5.30 10.39
CA VAL A 232 -15.99 4.63 9.24
C VAL A 232 -16.66 3.28 9.01
N VAL A 233 -16.94 2.96 7.75
CA VAL A 233 -17.56 1.69 7.37
C VAL A 233 -16.53 0.57 7.51
N ILE A 234 -16.72 -0.28 8.54
CA ILE A 234 -15.96 -1.52 8.69
C ILE A 234 -16.42 -2.52 7.61
N GLU A 235 -15.48 -2.96 6.78
CA GLU A 235 -15.72 -3.93 5.70
C GLU A 235 -15.54 -5.36 6.20
N ASN A 236 -14.46 -5.61 6.95
CA ASN A 236 -14.22 -6.87 7.63
C ASN A 236 -13.78 -6.59 9.06
N GLU A 237 -14.41 -7.24 10.02
CA GLU A 237 -14.07 -7.17 11.45
C GLU A 237 -12.68 -7.78 11.72
N LEU A 238 -12.21 -7.71 12.97
CA LEU A 238 -10.93 -8.28 13.38
C LEU A 238 -10.81 -9.76 12.98
N GLY A 239 -9.64 -10.15 12.47
CA GLY A 239 -9.35 -11.51 12.08
C GLY A 239 -7.86 -11.76 11.86
N ARG A 240 -7.56 -12.93 11.32
CA ARG A 240 -6.19 -13.31 10.96
C ARG A 240 -6.13 -14.02 9.62
N HIS A 241 -5.19 -13.60 8.78
CA HIS A 241 -4.92 -14.25 7.51
C HIS A 241 -4.12 -15.55 7.67
N PRO A 242 -4.34 -16.57 6.81
CA PRO A 242 -3.63 -17.84 6.93
C PRO A 242 -2.23 -17.81 6.29
N ASN A 243 -2.03 -16.99 5.26
CA ASN A 243 -0.73 -16.77 4.64
C ASN A 243 0.12 -15.93 5.59
N ASP A 244 0.04 -14.60 5.55
CA ASP A 244 0.98 -13.73 6.26
C ASP A 244 0.82 -13.70 7.79
N ARG A 245 -0.22 -14.34 8.35
CA ARG A 245 -0.57 -14.33 9.78
C ARG A 245 -0.89 -12.96 10.36
N MET A 246 -1.12 -11.96 9.51
CA MET A 246 -1.50 -10.61 9.92
C MET A 246 -2.80 -10.66 10.72
N PHE A 247 -2.77 -10.15 11.94
CA PHE A 247 -3.97 -9.84 12.71
C PHE A 247 -4.41 -8.42 12.35
N SER A 248 -5.57 -8.28 11.73
CA SER A 248 -6.00 -7.00 11.14
C SER A 248 -7.52 -6.86 11.09
N PHE A 249 -7.97 -5.68 10.66
CA PHE A 249 -9.32 -5.41 10.20
C PHE A 249 -9.27 -4.55 8.93
N TYR A 250 -10.41 -4.49 8.23
CA TYR A 250 -10.57 -3.70 7.01
C TYR A 250 -11.70 -2.69 7.15
N ALA A 251 -11.48 -1.47 6.69
CA ALA A 251 -12.50 -0.43 6.66
C ALA A 251 -12.33 0.50 5.46
N GLN A 252 -13.34 1.30 5.14
CA GLN A 252 -13.30 2.20 3.99
C GLN A 252 -12.54 3.49 4.30
N THR A 253 -11.75 3.96 3.34
CA THR A 253 -11.24 5.33 3.31
C THR A 253 -12.35 6.29 2.85
N PRO A 254 -12.20 7.62 3.02
CA PRO A 254 -13.17 8.59 2.51
C PRO A 254 -13.36 8.52 0.98
N SER A 255 -12.36 8.06 0.23
CA SER A 255 -12.46 7.84 -1.22
C SER A 255 -13.13 6.51 -1.61
N GLY A 256 -13.52 5.68 -0.64
CA GLY A 256 -14.31 4.46 -0.85
C GLY A 256 -13.55 3.20 -1.24
N PHE A 257 -12.23 3.25 -1.42
CA PHE A 257 -11.38 2.05 -1.37
C PHE A 257 -11.02 1.72 0.09
N GLN A 258 -10.54 0.51 0.35
CA GLN A 258 -10.31 0.02 1.71
C GLN A 258 -8.92 0.42 2.23
N PHE A 259 -8.75 0.36 3.55
CA PHE A 259 -7.45 0.20 4.19
C PHE A 259 -7.48 -1.02 5.09
N GLU A 260 -6.32 -1.64 5.25
CA GLU A 260 -6.08 -2.66 6.27
C GLU A 260 -5.18 -2.06 7.36
N PHE A 261 -5.48 -2.37 8.62
CA PHE A 261 -4.65 -1.96 9.74
C PHE A 261 -4.32 -3.19 10.57
N GLY A 262 -3.03 -3.51 10.70
CA GLY A 262 -2.63 -4.84 11.13
C GLY A 262 -1.37 -4.91 11.98
N TRP A 263 -1.18 -6.07 12.61
CA TRP A 263 -0.03 -6.41 13.43
C TRP A 263 0.38 -7.87 13.23
N GLY A 264 1.67 -8.16 13.43
CA GLY A 264 2.16 -9.53 13.57
C GLY A 264 2.32 -10.31 12.26
N GLY A 265 2.37 -9.61 11.11
CA GLY A 265 2.69 -10.22 9.82
C GLY A 265 4.05 -10.93 9.86
N ARG A 266 4.11 -12.16 9.33
CA ARG A 266 5.32 -12.97 9.23
C ARG A 266 6.32 -12.35 8.25
N GLU A 267 7.59 -12.50 8.56
CA GLU A 267 8.68 -12.12 7.66
C GLU A 267 9.09 -13.30 6.76
N ILE A 268 9.53 -12.98 5.55
CA ILE A 268 10.06 -13.94 4.58
C ILE A 268 11.58 -14.00 4.69
N ASP A 269 12.10 -15.22 4.80
CA ASP A 269 13.49 -15.54 4.53
C ASP A 269 13.56 -16.27 3.18
N ASP A 270 14.08 -15.57 2.17
CA ASP A 270 14.30 -16.03 0.81
C ASP A 270 15.01 -17.38 0.68
N ALA A 271 15.85 -17.76 1.65
CA ALA A 271 16.58 -19.02 1.62
C ALA A 271 15.71 -20.22 2.02
N THR A 272 14.61 -19.98 2.73
CA THR A 272 13.75 -21.02 3.32
C THR A 272 12.28 -20.91 2.90
N TRP A 273 11.91 -19.83 2.22
CA TRP A 273 10.53 -19.59 1.84
C TRP A 273 10.08 -20.51 0.71
N GLU A 274 8.95 -21.18 0.92
CA GLU A 274 8.28 -21.99 -0.09
C GLU A 274 6.90 -21.40 -0.37
N PRO A 275 6.71 -20.77 -1.55
CA PRO A 275 5.42 -20.22 -1.91
C PRO A 275 4.31 -21.27 -1.89
N THR A 276 3.22 -20.94 -1.20
CA THR A 276 2.10 -21.84 -0.95
C THR A 276 0.81 -21.24 -1.50
N THR A 277 -0.09 -22.09 -1.97
CA THR A 277 -1.46 -21.71 -2.31
C THR A 277 -2.38 -22.01 -1.12
N TYR A 278 -3.06 -20.99 -0.63
CA TYR A 278 -4.05 -21.09 0.42
C TYR A 278 -5.46 -21.06 -0.16
N HIS A 279 -6.39 -21.77 0.47
CA HIS A 279 -7.77 -21.96 -0.03
C HIS A 279 -8.84 -21.26 0.81
N GLN A 280 -8.44 -20.29 1.63
CA GLN A 280 -9.32 -19.43 2.41
C GLN A 280 -8.63 -18.09 2.64
N ILE A 281 -9.41 -17.01 2.75
CA ILE A 281 -8.85 -15.68 3.04
C ILE A 281 -8.54 -15.48 4.52
N SER A 282 -9.17 -16.25 5.42
CA SER A 282 -9.08 -16.02 6.87
C SER A 282 -8.93 -17.34 7.61
N GLU A 283 -7.98 -17.40 8.53
CA GLU A 283 -7.86 -18.50 9.48
C GLU A 283 -9.01 -18.45 10.49
N TRP A 284 -9.33 -17.24 10.96
CA TRP A 284 -10.51 -16.91 11.75
C TRP A 284 -10.82 -15.41 11.61
N GLY A 285 -12.02 -14.99 12.00
CA GLY A 285 -12.41 -13.57 11.96
C GLY A 285 -12.62 -13.02 10.54
N HIS A 286 -12.36 -11.74 10.33
CA HIS A 286 -12.62 -11.01 9.07
C HIS A 286 -14.04 -11.21 8.55
N ARG A 287 -15.00 -11.28 9.47
CA ARG A 287 -16.41 -11.38 9.11
C ARG A 287 -16.89 -10.01 8.63
N ARG A 288 -17.70 -9.98 7.58
CA ARG A 288 -18.39 -8.76 7.19
C ARG A 288 -19.44 -8.41 8.25
N PRO A 289 -19.47 -7.18 8.79
CA PRO A 289 -20.52 -6.77 9.69
C PRO A 289 -21.89 -6.96 9.03
N PRO A 290 -22.93 -7.36 9.78
CA PRO A 290 -24.28 -7.45 9.24
C PRO A 290 -24.70 -6.08 8.70
N ARG A 291 -25.07 -6.01 7.42
CA ARG A 291 -25.61 -4.79 6.82
C ARG A 291 -26.82 -4.34 7.64
N ARG A 292 -26.75 -3.17 8.27
CA ARG A 292 -27.91 -2.58 8.94
C ARG A 292 -29.03 -2.47 7.91
N ARG A 293 -30.12 -3.22 8.10
CA ARG A 293 -31.34 -2.99 7.32
C ARG A 293 -31.76 -1.54 7.55
N PRO A 294 -32.17 -0.79 6.52
CA PRO A 294 -32.80 0.51 6.74
C PRO A 294 -33.93 0.32 7.75
N LYS A 295 -33.99 1.17 8.78
CA LYS A 295 -35.19 1.25 9.60
C LYS A 295 -36.31 1.71 8.68
N THR A 296 -37.26 0.82 8.41
CA THR A 296 -38.55 1.14 7.77
C THR A 296 -39.31 2.15 8.60
#